data_AF-A0A178ZKD4-F1
#
_entry.id   AF-A0A178ZKD4-F1
#
_cell.length_a   1.000
_cell.length_b   1.000
_cell.length_c   1.000
_cell.angle_alpha   90.00
_cell.angle_beta   90.00
_cell.angle_gamma   90.00
#
_symmetry.space_group_name_H-M   'P 1'
#
loop_
_entity.id
_entity.type
_entity.pdbx_description
1 polymer ?
#
loop_
_entity_poly.entity_id
_entity_poly.type
_entity_poly.pdbx_seq_one_letter_code
_entity_poly.pdbx_strand_id
1 'polypeptide(L)'
;MAHPTPPPLSSHGVTEPNTTQITWSCIPISLAYWEKLQLLCHSEKELKREGYVIKPLDAAQIRSKARCMRCGKRTKGRANLYSKPVSVSAADAVNEHERPQHLTGDVNTEDAIDEESLSLSHGVPNKKQASGKCSYHTSFVQNKVFTCCGQHMSTAGCTVAPEHTMPRPDDPVLQEYWQYHPTPPIIPPSSGTPDPGRNSVPSTRGSRKRGSSWDGRQQQRQPPSTGRQNNNHRQHHEVYHNPHRFHAIALDCEMGVAANGDMELIRLTVVDFFSGAVLLDSLVAPSVAMAHYNTRFSGVTARDMREAMKARTAIFGRDRARELLFRLVGPDTVVVVHGGSGDFSALRWIHPRIVDTYILDAYTGVKVNGGRSLQNLCKVRLGIAVQVSGPQTRGGVVAAGAGRVQSQAHQTHTHPKGKGTGHDSYEDAMAARELLAYWASHIPDD
;
A
#
# COMPACT_ATOMS: atom_id res chain seq x y z
N MET A 1 -41.64 -50.67 -5.48
CA MET A 1 -40.87 -50.05 -6.57
C MET A 1 -39.83 -49.16 -5.94
N ALA A 2 -38.57 -49.56 -5.94
CA ALA A 2 -37.44 -48.82 -5.38
C ALA A 2 -36.58 -48.33 -6.55
N HIS A 3 -36.28 -47.02 -6.58
CA HIS A 3 -35.48 -46.40 -7.62
C HIS A 3 -34.00 -46.84 -7.51
N PRO A 4 -33.29 -47.01 -8.64
CA PRO A 4 -31.88 -47.40 -8.63
C PRO A 4 -31.00 -46.21 -8.20
N THR A 5 -30.07 -46.50 -7.28
CA THR A 5 -29.00 -45.59 -6.83
C THR A 5 -28.03 -45.32 -7.98
N PRO A 6 -27.59 -44.06 -8.21
CA PRO A 6 -26.58 -43.77 -9.23
C PRO A 6 -25.22 -44.35 -8.82
N PRO A 7 -24.36 -44.71 -9.80
CA PRO A 7 -23.07 -45.32 -9.50
C PRO A 7 -22.12 -44.30 -8.84
N PRO A 8 -21.23 -44.74 -7.95
CA PRO A 8 -20.22 -43.87 -7.36
C PRO A 8 -19.27 -43.39 -8.46
N LEU A 9 -19.00 -42.08 -8.47
CA LEU A 9 -17.98 -41.48 -9.33
C LEU A 9 -16.63 -42.17 -9.07
N SER A 10 -16.08 -42.78 -10.13
CA SER A 10 -14.80 -43.49 -10.09
C SER A 10 -13.69 -42.53 -9.69
N SER A 11 -12.95 -42.88 -8.64
CA SER A 11 -11.66 -42.30 -8.30
C SER A 11 -10.62 -42.74 -9.35
N HIS A 12 -10.65 -42.13 -10.53
CA HIS A 12 -9.50 -42.18 -11.42
C HIS A 12 -8.44 -41.23 -10.88
N GLY A 13 -7.22 -41.75 -10.74
CA GLY A 13 -6.12 -41.12 -10.03
C GLY A 13 -5.90 -39.67 -10.44
N VAL A 14 -6.00 -38.79 -9.45
CA VAL A 14 -5.45 -37.44 -9.50
C VAL A 14 -3.93 -37.63 -9.55
N THR A 15 -3.40 -37.70 -10.76
CA THR A 15 -2.01 -37.31 -10.99
C THR A 15 -1.96 -35.83 -10.61
N GLU A 16 -1.31 -35.51 -9.49
CA GLU A 16 -1.09 -34.11 -9.12
C GLU A 16 -0.35 -33.45 -10.28
N PRO A 17 -0.95 -32.47 -10.98
CA PRO A 17 -0.22 -31.74 -11.97
C PRO A 17 0.73 -30.83 -11.19
N ASN A 18 1.99 -31.25 -11.09
CA ASN A 18 3.10 -30.41 -10.70
C ASN A 18 3.34 -29.39 -11.82
N THR A 19 2.37 -28.50 -12.02
CA THR A 19 2.40 -27.49 -13.07
C THR A 19 3.24 -26.33 -12.56
N THR A 20 4.55 -26.44 -12.76
CA THR A 20 5.50 -25.35 -12.52
C THR A 20 5.36 -24.19 -13.51
N GLN A 21 4.41 -24.27 -14.45
CA GLN A 21 4.04 -23.24 -15.42
C GLN A 21 2.53 -23.03 -15.48
N ILE A 22 2.00 -22.14 -14.65
CA ILE A 22 0.59 -21.77 -14.70
C ILE A 22 0.34 -20.98 -16.00
N THR A 23 -0.57 -21.45 -16.83
CA THR A 23 -1.05 -20.70 -18.00
C THR A 23 -2.27 -19.90 -17.59
N TRP A 24 -2.13 -18.57 -17.56
CA TRP A 24 -3.19 -17.66 -17.18
C TRP A 24 -4.19 -17.45 -18.31
N SER A 25 -5.47 -17.29 -17.99
CA SER A 25 -6.51 -17.15 -19.00
C SER A 25 -6.44 -15.77 -19.68
N CYS A 26 -6.93 -15.68 -20.92
CA CYS A 26 -7.23 -14.39 -21.55
C CYS A 26 -8.74 -14.17 -21.46
N ILE A 27 -9.16 -13.14 -20.72
CA ILE A 27 -10.58 -12.88 -20.47
C ILE A 27 -11.06 -11.86 -21.50
N PRO A 28 -12.04 -12.21 -22.36
CA PRO A 28 -12.53 -11.29 -23.37
C PRO A 28 -13.22 -10.10 -22.70
N ILE A 29 -12.86 -8.88 -23.12
CA ILE A 29 -13.55 -7.69 -22.68
C ILE A 29 -14.88 -7.53 -23.43
N SER A 30 -15.97 -7.46 -22.69
CA SER A 30 -17.30 -7.11 -23.21
C SER A 30 -18.04 -6.23 -22.19
N LEU A 31 -18.98 -5.41 -22.67
CA LEU A 31 -19.76 -4.53 -21.79
C LEU A 31 -20.55 -5.35 -20.75
N ALA A 32 -21.22 -6.42 -21.20
CA ALA A 32 -21.99 -7.30 -20.33
C ALA A 32 -21.12 -7.98 -19.25
N TYR A 33 -19.90 -8.42 -19.61
CA TYR A 33 -19.00 -9.02 -18.63
C TYR A 33 -18.51 -7.97 -17.62
N TRP A 34 -18.20 -6.75 -18.06
CA TRP A 34 -17.83 -5.67 -17.16
C TRP A 34 -18.97 -5.27 -16.21
N GLU A 35 -20.20 -5.17 -16.70
CA GLU A 35 -21.39 -4.95 -15.87
C GLU A 35 -21.57 -6.07 -14.84
N LYS A 36 -21.34 -7.33 -15.25
CA LYS A 36 -21.34 -8.48 -14.32
C LYS A 36 -20.30 -8.31 -13.22
N LEU A 37 -19.07 -7.86 -13.53
CA LEU A 37 -18.04 -7.58 -12.52
C LEU A 37 -18.47 -6.45 -11.56
N GLN A 38 -19.14 -5.41 -12.07
CA GLN A 38 -19.64 -4.32 -11.23
C GLN A 38 -20.71 -4.79 -10.24
N LEU A 39 -21.57 -5.74 -10.64
CA LEU A 39 -22.58 -6.35 -9.77
C LEU A 39 -21.95 -7.21 -8.66
N LEU A 40 -20.74 -7.73 -8.87
CA LEU A 40 -20.00 -8.52 -7.87
C LEU A 40 -19.23 -7.66 -6.86
N CYS A 41 -19.20 -6.34 -7.04
CA CYS A 41 -18.56 -5.44 -6.08
C CYS A 41 -19.25 -5.53 -4.72
N HIS A 42 -18.45 -5.69 -3.67
CA HIS A 42 -18.96 -5.80 -2.30
C HIS A 42 -19.54 -4.49 -1.80
N SER A 43 -20.58 -4.58 -0.98
CA SER A 43 -21.15 -3.42 -0.31
C SER A 43 -20.19 -2.83 0.72
N GLU A 44 -20.34 -1.54 1.05
CA GLU A 44 -19.59 -0.90 2.14
C GLU A 44 -19.71 -1.65 3.47
N LYS A 45 -20.87 -2.27 3.72
CA LYS A 45 -21.15 -3.04 4.94
C LYS A 45 -20.29 -4.31 5.00
N GLU A 46 -20.15 -5.01 3.89
CA GLU A 46 -19.33 -6.24 3.79
C GLU A 46 -17.85 -5.91 3.90
N LEU A 47 -17.39 -4.90 3.16
CA LEU A 47 -16.01 -4.43 3.23
C LEU A 47 -15.65 -3.98 4.65
N LYS A 48 -16.51 -3.19 5.32
CA LYS A 48 -16.28 -2.75 6.69
C LYS A 48 -16.20 -3.92 7.68
N ARG A 49 -17.03 -4.96 7.50
CA ARG A 49 -17.01 -6.16 8.34
C ARG A 49 -15.66 -6.89 8.26
N GLU A 50 -15.05 -6.91 7.08
CA GLU A 50 -13.75 -7.54 6.83
C GLU A 50 -12.55 -6.61 7.07
N GLY A 51 -12.79 -5.44 7.67
CA GLY A 51 -11.73 -4.55 8.16
C GLY A 51 -11.28 -3.47 7.19
N TYR A 52 -11.94 -3.31 6.03
CA TYR A 52 -11.65 -2.22 5.11
C TYR A 52 -12.03 -0.87 5.72
N VAL A 53 -11.21 0.14 5.44
CA VAL A 53 -11.52 1.54 5.74
C VAL A 53 -12.30 2.11 4.57
N ILE A 54 -13.58 2.43 4.81
CA ILE A 54 -14.50 2.94 3.77
C ILE A 54 -14.63 4.47 3.78
N LYS A 55 -14.17 5.14 4.85
CA LYS A 55 -14.20 6.59 5.02
C LYS A 55 -12.88 7.06 5.65
N PRO A 56 -12.42 8.29 5.35
CA PRO A 56 -11.26 8.85 6.02
C PRO A 56 -11.40 8.76 7.55
N LEU A 57 -10.29 8.47 8.22
CA LEU A 57 -10.28 8.31 9.66
C LEU A 57 -10.49 9.67 10.35
N ASP A 58 -11.34 9.69 11.37
CA ASP A 58 -11.46 10.86 12.24
C ASP A 58 -10.25 10.97 13.21
N ALA A 59 -10.12 12.11 13.87
CA ALA A 59 -9.02 12.36 14.80
C ALA A 59 -8.98 11.37 15.97
N ALA A 60 -10.13 10.85 16.45
CA ALA A 60 -10.16 9.86 17.52
C ALA A 60 -9.65 8.49 17.04
N GLN A 61 -10.02 8.10 15.82
CA GLN A 61 -9.53 6.89 15.16
C GLN A 61 -8.03 6.97 14.89
N ILE A 62 -7.52 8.10 14.41
CA ILE A 62 -6.07 8.33 14.24
C ILE A 62 -5.34 8.23 15.58
N ARG A 63 -5.85 8.88 16.64
CA ARG A 63 -5.30 8.77 18.00
C ARG A 63 -5.29 7.33 18.53
N SER A 64 -6.31 6.53 18.20
CA SER A 64 -6.35 5.11 18.60
C SER A 64 -5.26 4.26 17.95
N LYS A 65 -4.68 4.74 16.85
CA LYS A 65 -3.56 4.11 16.14
C LYS A 65 -2.20 4.63 16.62
N ALA A 66 -2.18 5.71 17.40
CA ALA A 66 -0.97 6.26 17.99
C ALA A 66 -0.23 5.22 18.84
N ARG A 67 1.10 5.29 18.79
CA ARG A 67 1.99 4.40 19.53
C ARG A 67 2.85 5.21 20.47
N CYS A 68 3.22 4.61 21.59
CA CYS A 68 4.17 5.22 22.51
C CYS A 68 5.49 5.52 21.77
N MET A 69 5.96 6.75 21.84
CA MET A 69 7.19 7.20 21.15
C MET A 69 8.46 6.51 21.69
N ARG A 70 8.37 5.87 22.86
CA ARG A 70 9.49 5.16 23.49
C ARG A 70 9.49 3.66 23.20
N CYS A 71 8.36 2.99 23.38
CA CYS A 71 8.27 1.52 23.31
C CYS A 71 7.46 0.98 22.12
N GLY A 72 6.89 1.84 21.27
CA GLY A 72 6.07 1.43 20.11
C GLY A 72 4.72 0.79 20.46
N LYS A 73 4.42 0.54 21.73
CA LYS A 73 3.15 -0.09 22.15
C LYS A 73 1.99 0.89 22.03
N ARG A 74 0.84 0.38 21.59
CA ARG A 74 -0.45 1.08 21.71
C ARG A 74 -0.96 0.94 23.13
N THR A 75 -1.41 2.04 23.74
CA THR A 75 -2.07 1.98 25.04
C THR A 75 -3.51 1.52 24.84
N LYS A 76 -3.89 0.36 25.40
CA LYS A 76 -5.27 -0.15 25.30
C LYS A 76 -6.24 0.84 25.96
N GLY A 77 -7.18 1.35 25.16
CA GLY A 77 -8.37 2.08 25.61
C GLY A 77 -8.09 3.45 26.25
N ARG A 78 -8.27 4.54 25.48
CA ARG A 78 -8.69 5.88 25.97
C ARG A 78 -8.69 6.90 24.80
N ALA A 79 -9.69 6.81 23.93
CA ALA A 79 -10.03 7.91 23.02
C ALA A 79 -10.67 9.12 23.75
N ASN A 80 -11.02 8.97 25.04
CA ASN A 80 -11.87 9.87 25.83
C ASN A 80 -11.16 10.63 26.98
N LEU A 81 -9.84 10.78 26.98
CA LEU A 81 -9.16 11.55 28.04
C LEU A 81 -9.10 13.08 27.80
N TYR A 82 -9.62 13.57 26.68
CA TYR A 82 -9.56 15.00 26.31
C TYR A 82 -10.93 15.67 26.11
N SER A 83 -11.99 15.16 26.75
CA SER A 83 -13.31 15.81 26.81
C SER A 83 -13.60 16.38 28.20
N LYS A 84 -12.65 17.13 28.77
CA LYS A 84 -12.96 18.12 29.82
C LYS A 84 -12.17 19.41 29.55
N PRO A 85 -12.83 20.56 29.41
CA PRO A 85 -12.14 21.84 29.38
C PRO A 85 -11.44 22.03 30.73
N VAL A 86 -10.14 22.28 30.70
CA VAL A 86 -9.39 22.67 31.90
C VAL A 86 -9.75 24.12 32.18
N SER A 87 -10.52 24.35 33.25
CA SER A 87 -10.66 25.65 33.87
C SER A 87 -9.30 26.05 34.45
N VAL A 88 -8.65 27.04 33.82
CA VAL A 88 -7.43 27.63 34.33
C VAL A 88 -7.74 28.51 35.55
N SER A 89 -7.29 28.08 36.73
CA SER A 89 -7.08 29.00 37.85
C SER A 89 -5.65 29.52 37.78
N ALA A 90 -5.52 30.84 37.74
CA ALA A 90 -4.26 31.56 37.73
C ALA A 90 -3.50 31.36 39.05
N ALA A 91 -2.27 30.86 38.97
CA ALA A 91 -1.16 31.21 39.84
C ALA A 91 0.15 30.64 39.25
N ASP A 92 1.20 31.44 39.35
CA ASP A 92 2.62 31.07 39.23
C ASP A 92 3.26 31.08 37.82
N ALA A 93 3.60 32.31 37.40
CA ALA A 93 4.89 32.60 36.76
C ALA A 93 6.03 32.13 37.72
N VAL A 94 7.22 31.68 37.33
CA VAL A 94 8.20 32.20 36.36
C VAL A 94 9.28 31.10 36.21
N ASN A 95 9.88 30.91 35.02
CA ASN A 95 11.29 31.24 34.73
C ASN A 95 11.75 30.56 33.42
N GLU A 96 12.50 31.33 32.64
CA GLU A 96 13.00 31.01 31.31
C GLU A 96 14.27 30.12 31.32
N HIS A 97 14.61 29.69 30.10
CA HIS A 97 15.89 29.15 29.64
C HIS A 97 16.10 27.63 29.79
N GLU A 98 15.89 26.90 28.70
CA GLU A 98 17.01 26.40 27.89
C GLU A 98 16.52 25.72 26.60
N ARG A 99 17.25 25.98 25.52
CA ARG A 99 17.06 25.42 24.18
C ARG A 99 18.17 24.39 23.96
N PRO A 100 17.87 23.19 23.43
CA PRO A 100 18.77 22.62 22.42
C PRO A 100 17.96 22.18 21.19
N GLN A 101 18.15 22.82 20.04
CA GLN A 101 19.12 22.42 19.01
C GLN A 101 18.79 21.09 18.34
N HIS A 102 17.95 21.21 17.30
CA HIS A 102 18.12 20.64 15.96
C HIS A 102 19.20 19.54 15.81
N LEU A 103 18.76 18.30 15.61
CA LEU A 103 19.58 17.26 14.98
C LEU A 103 18.78 16.65 13.83
N THR A 104 19.03 17.21 12.66
CA THR A 104 18.92 16.54 11.36
C THR A 104 19.90 15.37 11.36
N GLY A 105 19.42 14.16 11.16
CA GLY A 105 20.25 12.97 11.04
C GLY A 105 19.73 12.09 9.92
N ASP A 106 20.35 12.20 8.74
CA ASP A 106 20.37 11.15 7.73
C ASP A 106 20.98 9.89 8.34
N VAL A 107 20.23 8.79 8.41
CA VAL A 107 20.78 7.50 8.89
C VAL A 107 20.29 6.34 8.04
N ASN A 108 21.29 5.63 7.52
CA ASN A 108 21.29 4.50 6.61
C ASN A 108 20.36 3.34 7.00
N THR A 109 19.62 2.84 6.02
CA THR A 109 18.91 1.55 6.02
C THR A 109 19.86 0.41 5.70
N GLU A 110 20.53 -0.15 6.70
CA GLU A 110 21.07 -1.52 6.60
C GLU A 110 20.64 -2.32 7.85
N ASP A 111 20.28 -3.58 7.59
CA ASP A 111 20.06 -4.70 8.54
C ASP A 111 18.68 -4.91 9.17
N ALA A 112 17.81 -5.61 8.42
CA ALA A 112 16.66 -6.36 8.92
C ALA A 112 16.93 -7.87 8.82
N ILE A 113 16.63 -8.65 9.87
CA ILE A 113 16.98 -10.07 9.99
C ILE A 113 15.91 -10.91 10.74
N ASP A 114 15.70 -12.14 10.27
CA ASP A 114 14.56 -13.05 10.51
C ASP A 114 14.43 -13.67 11.93
N GLU A 115 13.19 -14.06 12.30
CA GLU A 115 12.64 -14.48 13.61
C GLU A 115 12.55 -16.01 13.82
N GLU A 116 12.70 -16.50 15.07
CA GLU A 116 11.90 -17.61 15.63
C GLU A 116 11.99 -17.76 17.18
N SER A 117 10.83 -17.86 17.85
CA SER A 117 10.43 -18.85 18.91
C SER A 117 9.88 -18.31 20.27
N LEU A 118 8.88 -19.06 20.77
CA LEU A 118 7.79 -18.75 21.70
C LEU A 118 8.07 -19.09 23.18
N SER A 119 7.35 -18.47 24.14
CA SER A 119 6.71 -19.20 25.26
C SER A 119 5.73 -18.36 26.11
N LEU A 120 4.70 -19.05 26.62
CA LEU A 120 3.51 -18.61 27.35
C LEU A 120 3.71 -18.61 28.88
N SER A 121 2.98 -17.77 29.62
CA SER A 121 2.33 -18.20 30.88
C SER A 121 1.19 -17.28 31.33
N HIS A 122 0.21 -17.88 32.01
CA HIS A 122 -1.13 -17.39 32.33
C HIS A 122 -1.21 -16.71 33.71
N GLY A 123 -2.10 -15.72 33.85
CA GLY A 123 -2.57 -15.18 35.14
C GLY A 123 -3.81 -14.30 34.98
N VAL A 124 -4.92 -14.69 35.61
CA VAL A 124 -6.25 -14.06 35.57
C VAL A 124 -6.27 -12.71 36.35
N PRO A 125 -7.04 -11.67 35.93
CA PRO A 125 -6.76 -10.28 36.29
C PRO A 125 -7.55 -9.79 37.52
N ASN A 126 -6.90 -9.01 38.39
CA ASN A 126 -7.58 -8.18 39.36
C ASN A 126 -7.53 -6.69 38.95
N LYS A 127 -8.70 -6.04 38.92
CA LYS A 127 -8.92 -4.68 38.40
C LYS A 127 -8.15 -3.65 39.24
N LYS A 128 -7.05 -3.12 38.70
CA LYS A 128 -6.50 -1.80 39.04
C LYS A 128 -6.20 -1.03 37.76
N GLN A 129 -6.67 0.21 37.71
CA GLN A 129 -6.32 1.20 36.70
C GLN A 129 -4.80 1.31 36.60
N ALA A 130 -4.23 1.01 35.43
CA ALA A 130 -2.80 1.17 35.17
C ALA A 130 -2.62 1.78 33.77
N SER A 131 -2.16 3.03 33.69
CA SER A 131 -1.17 3.34 32.65
C SER A 131 0.01 2.43 32.97
N GLY A 132 0.11 1.31 32.25
CA GLY A 132 1.16 0.33 32.54
C GLY A 132 2.54 0.98 32.49
N LYS A 133 3.48 0.49 33.32
CA LYS A 133 4.89 0.91 33.25
C LYS A 133 5.39 0.74 31.82
N CYS A 134 5.92 1.81 31.24
CA CYS A 134 6.47 1.78 29.89
C CYS A 134 7.89 1.22 29.96
N SER A 135 8.11 0.02 29.44
CA SER A 135 9.43 -0.58 29.30
C SER A 135 9.90 -0.40 27.85
N TYR A 136 11.05 0.26 27.67
CA TYR A 136 11.65 0.62 26.38
C TYR A 136 13.19 0.49 26.39
N HIS A 137 13.80 0.50 25.21
CA HIS A 137 15.25 0.57 25.03
C HIS A 137 15.61 1.99 24.56
N THR A 138 16.72 2.54 25.05
CA THR A 138 17.16 3.91 24.74
C THR A 138 18.01 4.01 23.48
N SER A 139 18.38 2.87 22.92
CA SER A 139 19.35 2.76 21.83
C SER A 139 18.79 1.96 20.67
N PHE A 140 19.49 2.00 19.54
CA PHE A 140 19.16 1.24 18.36
C PHE A 140 19.59 -0.23 18.47
N VAL A 141 19.00 -1.04 17.61
CA VAL A 141 19.34 -2.45 17.43
C VAL A 141 20.53 -2.54 16.47
N GLN A 142 21.55 -3.30 16.85
CA GLN A 142 22.67 -3.68 15.99
C GLN A 142 22.92 -5.18 16.17
N ASN A 143 23.03 -5.95 15.08
CA ASN A 143 23.21 -7.42 15.16
C ASN A 143 22.19 -8.14 16.05
N LYS A 144 20.90 -7.80 15.89
CA LYS A 144 19.77 -8.29 16.73
C LYS A 144 19.78 -7.91 18.20
N VAL A 145 20.73 -7.12 18.67
CA VAL A 145 20.80 -6.72 20.07
C VAL A 145 20.67 -5.21 20.24
N PHE A 146 20.02 -4.78 21.31
CA PHE A 146 19.99 -3.36 21.66
C PHE A 146 21.35 -2.94 22.19
N THR A 147 21.93 -1.89 21.63
CA THR A 147 23.27 -1.41 22.02
C THR A 147 23.34 -0.88 23.46
N CYS A 148 22.20 -0.58 24.10
CA CYS A 148 22.12 -0.12 25.48
C CYS A 148 22.25 -1.23 26.53
N CYS A 149 21.92 -2.49 26.19
CA CYS A 149 21.90 -3.59 27.17
C CYS A 149 22.38 -4.94 26.63
N GLY A 150 22.68 -5.04 25.33
CA GLY A 150 23.08 -6.29 24.68
C GLY A 150 21.97 -7.35 24.59
N GLN A 151 20.74 -7.03 25.00
CA GLN A 151 19.62 -7.96 24.95
C GLN A 151 19.05 -8.06 23.53
N HIS A 152 18.53 -9.23 23.16
CA HIS A 152 17.93 -9.48 21.85
C HIS A 152 16.74 -8.52 21.59
N MET A 153 16.50 -8.16 20.32
CA MET A 153 15.51 -7.15 19.95
C MET A 153 14.07 -7.50 20.38
N SER A 154 13.76 -8.78 20.58
CA SER A 154 12.47 -9.27 21.06
C SER A 154 12.26 -9.11 22.57
N THR A 155 13.33 -8.80 23.32
CA THR A 155 13.27 -8.66 24.79
C THR A 155 12.58 -7.35 25.20
N ALA A 156 11.95 -7.39 26.38
CA ALA A 156 11.38 -6.19 26.96
C ALA A 156 12.45 -5.11 27.20
N GLY A 157 12.02 -3.85 27.15
CA GLY A 157 12.89 -2.69 27.37
C GLY A 157 13.69 -2.73 28.67
N CYS A 158 15.00 -2.50 28.57
CA CYS A 158 15.90 -2.45 29.72
C CYS A 158 15.72 -1.16 30.55
N THR A 159 15.00 -0.16 30.02
CA THR A 159 14.66 1.08 30.70
C THR A 159 13.17 1.11 30.99
N VAL A 160 12.79 1.62 32.17
CA VAL A 160 11.38 1.77 32.55
C VAL A 160 11.03 3.24 32.77
N ALA A 161 9.85 3.63 32.33
CA ALA A 161 9.22 4.90 32.65
C ALA A 161 7.88 4.62 33.36
N PRO A 162 7.46 5.51 34.27
CA PRO A 162 6.20 5.34 35.00
C PRO A 162 5.01 5.28 34.04
N GLU A 163 5.07 6.01 32.92
CA GLU A 163 3.99 6.10 31.94
C GLU A 163 4.51 6.04 30.49
N HIS A 164 3.60 5.72 29.57
CA HIS A 164 3.85 5.82 28.14
C HIS A 164 3.83 7.28 27.68
N THR A 165 4.74 7.65 26.78
CA THR A 165 4.70 8.97 26.12
C THR A 165 4.05 8.82 24.75
N MET A 166 2.82 9.32 24.63
CA MET A 166 2.07 9.31 23.38
C MET A 166 2.34 10.60 22.57
N PRO A 167 2.27 10.54 21.23
CA PRO A 167 2.22 11.72 20.39
C PRO A 167 1.09 12.66 20.81
N ARG A 168 1.23 13.95 20.48
CA ARG A 168 0.18 14.92 20.79
C ARG A 168 -1.11 14.57 20.02
N PRO A 169 -2.31 14.84 20.58
CA PRO A 169 -3.58 14.57 19.92
C PRO A 169 -3.72 15.20 18.52
N ASP A 170 -3.06 16.33 18.30
CA ASP A 170 -3.06 17.17 17.11
C ASP A 170 -1.75 17.06 16.30
N ASP A 171 -0.96 16.01 16.54
CA ASP A 171 0.32 15.79 15.84
C ASP A 171 0.10 15.69 14.31
N PRO A 172 0.62 16.64 13.51
CA PRO A 172 0.38 16.69 12.08
C PRO A 172 1.03 15.51 11.34
N VAL A 173 2.18 15.00 11.83
CA VAL A 173 2.87 13.86 11.23
C VAL A 173 2.03 12.60 11.41
N LEU A 174 1.42 12.42 12.60
CA LEU A 174 0.53 11.29 12.85
C LEU A 174 -0.74 11.37 11.98
N GLN A 175 -1.29 12.58 11.80
CA GLN A 175 -2.46 12.80 10.95
C GLN A 175 -2.18 12.47 9.49
N GLU A 176 -1.08 12.98 8.95
CA GLU A 176 -0.63 12.73 7.58
C GLU A 176 -0.33 11.24 7.35
N TYR A 177 0.39 10.60 8.27
CA TYR A 177 0.79 9.20 8.14
C TYR A 177 -0.41 8.22 8.12
N TRP A 178 -1.50 8.55 8.83
CA TRP A 178 -2.75 7.76 8.87
C TRP A 178 -3.86 8.30 7.97
N GLN A 179 -3.58 9.30 7.13
CA GLN A 179 -4.55 9.82 6.19
C GLN A 179 -4.87 8.78 5.12
N TYR A 180 -6.15 8.47 4.96
CA TYR A 180 -6.65 7.63 3.88
C TYR A 180 -7.15 8.49 2.73
N HIS A 181 -6.88 8.05 1.50
CA HIS A 181 -7.15 8.80 0.29
C HIS A 181 -8.21 8.08 -0.55
N PRO A 182 -9.35 8.73 -0.83
CA PRO A 182 -10.32 8.19 -1.78
C PRO A 182 -9.73 8.21 -3.20
N THR A 183 -10.21 7.28 -4.02
CA THR A 183 -9.89 7.26 -5.45
C THR A 183 -10.32 8.59 -6.08
N PRO A 184 -9.42 9.31 -6.78
CA PRO A 184 -9.74 10.62 -7.35
C PRO A 184 -10.89 10.52 -8.37
N PRO A 185 -11.83 11.49 -8.40
CA PRO A 185 -12.88 11.52 -9.39
C PRO A 185 -12.32 11.72 -10.79
N ILE A 186 -13.02 11.22 -11.80
CA ILE A 186 -12.72 11.52 -13.20
C ILE A 186 -13.27 12.92 -13.48
N ILE A 187 -12.37 13.89 -13.63
CA ILE A 187 -12.74 15.20 -14.15
C ILE A 187 -12.63 15.09 -15.67
N PRO A 188 -13.75 15.12 -16.43
CA PRO A 188 -13.67 15.16 -17.88
C PRO A 188 -12.90 16.43 -18.29
N PRO A 189 -12.12 16.40 -19.38
CA PRO A 189 -11.49 17.60 -19.87
C PRO A 189 -12.59 18.64 -20.09
N SER A 190 -12.53 19.76 -19.35
CA SER A 190 -13.44 20.87 -19.54
C SER A 190 -13.37 21.24 -21.03
N SER A 191 -14.50 21.18 -21.72
CA SER A 191 -14.65 21.80 -23.03
C SER A 191 -14.25 23.26 -22.86
N GLY A 192 -13.05 23.60 -23.34
CA GLY A 192 -12.52 24.95 -23.23
C GLY A 192 -13.48 25.90 -23.93
N THR A 193 -14.24 26.66 -23.16
CA THR A 193 -14.74 27.93 -23.63
C THR A 193 -13.51 28.82 -23.80
N PRO A 194 -13.29 29.44 -24.98
CA PRO A 194 -12.22 30.41 -25.12
C PRO A 194 -12.57 31.59 -24.21
N ASP A 195 -11.73 31.82 -23.21
CA ASP A 195 -11.77 32.98 -22.32
C ASP A 195 -11.70 34.27 -23.17
N PRO A 196 -12.74 35.12 -23.22
CA PRO A 196 -12.72 36.37 -23.96
C PRO A 196 -11.97 37.42 -23.13
N GLY A 197 -10.66 37.23 -22.97
CA GLY A 197 -9.92 37.99 -21.96
C GLY A 197 -8.41 38.08 -22.16
N ARG A 198 -7.86 37.72 -23.32
CA ARG A 198 -6.43 37.91 -23.61
C ARG A 198 -6.21 38.81 -24.81
N ASN A 199 -6.18 40.12 -24.52
CA ASN A 199 -5.69 41.14 -25.44
C ASN A 199 -4.32 40.71 -25.99
N SER A 200 -4.31 40.46 -27.29
CA SER A 200 -3.11 40.19 -28.07
C SER A 200 -2.38 41.52 -28.29
N VAL A 201 -1.16 41.64 -27.76
CA VAL A 201 -0.25 42.73 -28.13
C VAL A 201 0.32 42.42 -29.53
N PRO A 202 0.27 43.34 -30.50
CA PRO A 202 0.81 43.07 -31.83
C PRO A 202 2.33 43.15 -31.82
N SER A 203 2.97 42.07 -32.28
CA SER A 203 4.39 42.03 -32.62
C SER A 203 4.61 42.75 -33.96
N THR A 204 5.20 43.94 -33.93
CA THR A 204 5.71 44.61 -35.13
C THR A 204 7.11 44.12 -35.44
N ARG A 205 7.24 43.55 -36.64
CA ARG A 205 8.48 43.07 -37.25
C ARG A 205 9.29 44.29 -37.74
N GLY A 206 10.45 44.54 -37.16
CA GLY A 206 11.41 45.55 -37.61
C GLY A 206 12.79 44.94 -37.87
N SER A 207 13.15 44.75 -39.14
CA SER A 207 14.51 44.43 -39.58
C SER A 207 15.40 45.67 -39.53
N ARG A 208 16.66 45.55 -39.07
CA ARG A 208 17.90 45.92 -39.82
C ARG A 208 19.17 45.96 -38.94
N LYS A 209 20.16 45.17 -39.39
CA LYS A 209 21.61 45.41 -39.61
C LYS A 209 22.48 46.24 -38.61
N ARG A 210 23.60 45.59 -38.28
CA ARG A 210 25.03 46.04 -38.20
C ARG A 210 25.36 47.36 -37.47
N GLY A 211 26.30 47.26 -36.53
CA GLY A 211 27.11 48.38 -36.06
C GLY A 211 28.09 47.96 -34.96
N SER A 212 29.36 48.20 -35.20
CA SER A 212 30.54 47.85 -34.40
C SER A 212 30.81 48.80 -33.23
N SER A 213 31.66 48.35 -32.30
CA SER A 213 32.84 49.09 -31.78
C SER A 213 32.79 49.75 -30.39
N TRP A 214 33.58 49.15 -29.48
CA TRP A 214 34.50 49.72 -28.48
C TRP A 214 34.01 50.48 -27.21
N ASP A 215 34.74 50.14 -26.13
CA ASP A 215 35.11 50.91 -24.93
C ASP A 215 34.17 51.06 -23.71
N GLY A 216 34.60 50.42 -22.61
CA GLY A 216 35.22 51.17 -21.52
C GLY A 216 34.43 51.37 -20.21
N ARG A 217 35.02 50.83 -19.13
CA ARG A 217 35.12 51.43 -17.77
C ARG A 217 34.04 51.13 -16.70
N GLN A 218 34.47 50.30 -15.74
CA GLN A 218 34.43 50.39 -14.26
C GLN A 218 33.30 51.15 -13.54
N GLN A 219 32.64 50.46 -12.58
CA GLN A 219 32.56 50.73 -11.11
C GLN A 219 31.35 49.97 -10.51
N GLN A 220 31.55 48.91 -9.70
CA GLN A 220 31.51 48.86 -8.23
C GLN A 220 30.18 49.24 -7.54
N ARG A 221 29.56 48.22 -6.88
CA ARG A 221 28.96 48.18 -5.50
C ARG A 221 27.71 49.06 -5.25
N GLN A 222 26.60 48.70 -4.60
CA GLN A 222 26.12 47.71 -3.60
C GLN A 222 24.54 47.74 -3.61
N PRO A 223 23.80 46.88 -2.85
CA PRO A 223 22.46 46.39 -3.23
C PRO A 223 21.26 47.14 -2.60
N PRO A 224 20.01 46.93 -3.08
CA PRO A 224 18.83 47.37 -2.35
C PRO A 224 18.20 46.25 -1.50
N SER A 225 18.05 46.58 -0.23
CA SER A 225 16.88 46.42 0.65
C SER A 225 15.96 45.19 0.49
N THR A 226 15.90 44.47 1.61
CA THR A 226 14.91 43.50 2.06
C THR A 226 13.45 43.91 1.83
N GLY A 227 12.70 43.06 1.12
CA GLY A 227 11.24 43.05 1.08
C GLY A 227 10.75 41.60 1.04
N ARG A 228 10.61 40.99 2.23
CA ARG A 228 10.19 39.60 2.42
C ARG A 228 8.68 39.50 2.15
N GLN A 229 8.30 39.12 0.93
CA GLN A 229 6.91 38.76 0.62
C GLN A 229 6.64 37.30 1.01
N ASN A 230 5.56 37.16 1.75
CA ASN A 230 5.06 35.94 2.39
C ASN A 230 4.31 35.12 1.34
N ASN A 231 4.87 34.00 0.86
CA ASN A 231 4.17 33.09 -0.06
C ASN A 231 3.42 32.01 0.72
N ASN A 232 2.13 32.24 0.90
CA ASN A 232 1.14 31.24 1.27
C ASN A 232 1.23 30.03 0.32
N HIS A 233 1.62 28.87 0.87
CA HIS A 233 1.55 27.58 0.20
C HIS A 233 0.08 27.21 -0.02
N ARG A 234 -0.42 27.49 -1.22
CA ARG A 234 -1.69 26.97 -1.72
C ARG A 234 -1.45 25.52 -2.15
N GLN A 235 -2.10 24.57 -1.48
CA GLN A 235 -2.06 23.15 -1.84
C GLN A 235 -2.49 23.00 -3.31
N HIS A 236 -1.53 22.68 -4.18
CA HIS A 236 -1.81 22.34 -5.57
C HIS A 236 -2.46 20.94 -5.58
N HIS A 237 -3.78 20.89 -5.77
CA HIS A 237 -4.45 19.66 -6.20
C HIS A 237 -3.94 19.33 -7.61
N GLU A 238 -2.98 18.41 -7.73
CA GLU A 238 -2.60 17.87 -9.04
C GLU A 238 -3.79 17.10 -9.62
N VAL A 239 -4.33 17.62 -10.73
CA VAL A 239 -5.46 17.02 -11.42
C VAL A 239 -4.96 15.89 -12.32
N TYR A 240 -5.17 14.64 -11.91
CA TYR A 240 -4.79 13.44 -12.65
C TYR A 240 -5.64 13.27 -13.93
N HIS A 241 -5.27 13.97 -15.00
CA HIS A 241 -5.80 13.74 -16.34
C HIS A 241 -5.09 12.55 -16.98
N ASN A 242 -5.69 11.36 -16.89
CA ASN A 242 -5.30 10.23 -17.73
C ASN A 242 -6.56 9.63 -18.37
N PRO A 243 -6.74 9.71 -19.70
CA PRO A 243 -7.88 9.12 -20.41
C PRO A 243 -7.81 7.58 -20.52
N HIS A 244 -6.73 6.95 -20.04
CA HIS A 244 -6.53 5.50 -20.10
C HIS A 244 -6.52 4.88 -18.69
N ARG A 245 -7.69 4.85 -18.04
CA ARG A 245 -7.90 4.05 -16.82
C ARG A 245 -8.46 2.69 -17.21
N PHE A 246 -8.12 1.66 -16.45
CA PHE A 246 -8.53 0.29 -16.72
C PHE A 246 -9.97 0.05 -16.22
N HIS A 247 -10.73 -0.79 -16.94
CA HIS A 247 -12.08 -1.17 -16.52
C HIS A 247 -12.07 -2.03 -15.26
N ALA A 248 -11.08 -2.91 -15.15
CA ALA A 248 -10.83 -3.72 -13.97
C ALA A 248 -9.33 -4.02 -13.85
N ILE A 249 -8.83 -4.08 -12.62
CA ILE A 249 -7.47 -4.50 -12.28
C ILE A 249 -7.51 -5.58 -11.21
N ALA A 250 -6.47 -6.40 -11.11
CA ALA A 250 -6.19 -7.17 -9.90
C ALA A 250 -4.91 -6.62 -9.26
N LEU A 251 -4.88 -6.56 -7.93
CA LEU A 251 -3.69 -6.15 -7.20
C LEU A 251 -3.37 -7.06 -6.03
N ASP A 252 -2.10 -7.03 -5.65
CA ASP A 252 -1.59 -7.62 -4.42
C ASP A 252 -0.41 -6.78 -3.90
N CYS A 253 -0.29 -6.67 -2.58
CA CYS A 253 0.75 -5.94 -1.89
C CYS A 253 1.54 -6.86 -0.97
N GLU A 254 2.86 -6.66 -0.94
CA GLU A 254 3.68 -7.21 0.13
C GLU A 254 3.89 -6.18 1.23
N MET A 255 3.86 -6.63 2.48
CA MET A 255 4.04 -5.76 3.66
C MET A 255 5.20 -6.19 4.56
N GLY A 256 6.00 -5.21 4.97
CA GLY A 256 6.98 -5.32 6.05
C GLY A 256 6.46 -4.72 7.34
N VAL A 257 7.26 -4.80 8.41
CA VAL A 257 6.97 -4.21 9.71
C VAL A 257 7.96 -3.08 9.98
N ALA A 258 7.44 -1.89 10.24
CA ALA A 258 8.21 -0.73 10.66
C ALA A 258 8.80 -0.92 12.07
N ALA A 259 9.82 -0.14 12.43
CA ALA A 259 10.46 -0.15 13.75
C ALA A 259 9.47 0.14 14.89
N ASN A 260 8.40 0.88 14.62
CA ASN A 260 7.32 1.14 15.56
C ASN A 260 6.27 0.00 15.63
N GLY A 261 6.39 -1.02 14.78
CA GLY A 261 5.50 -2.18 14.70
C GLY A 261 4.25 -1.98 13.83
N ASP A 262 4.14 -0.91 13.04
CA ASP A 262 3.10 -0.78 12.02
C ASP A 262 3.49 -1.53 10.74
N MET A 263 2.48 -1.97 9.98
CA MET A 263 2.70 -2.62 8.68
C MET A 263 2.93 -1.54 7.61
N GLU A 264 3.94 -1.76 6.77
CA GLU A 264 4.32 -0.86 5.67
C GLU A 264 4.33 -1.58 4.34
N LEU A 265 3.90 -0.87 3.29
CA LEU A 265 3.96 -1.35 1.91
C LEU A 265 5.42 -1.48 1.47
N ILE A 266 5.82 -2.67 1.00
CA ILE A 266 7.17 -2.94 0.51
C ILE A 266 7.21 -3.46 -0.93
N ARG A 267 6.08 -3.89 -1.49
CA ARG A 267 5.91 -4.18 -2.92
C ARG A 267 4.46 -3.93 -3.33
N LEU A 268 4.25 -3.43 -4.53
CA LEU A 268 2.93 -3.27 -5.13
C LEU A 268 2.94 -3.92 -6.50
N THR A 269 2.02 -4.87 -6.71
CA THR A 269 1.79 -5.51 -8.00
C THR A 269 0.35 -5.25 -8.46
N VAL A 270 0.19 -4.82 -9.71
CA VAL A 270 -1.06 -4.48 -10.36
C VAL A 270 -1.05 -5.04 -11.76
N VAL A 271 -2.07 -5.81 -12.11
CA VAL A 271 -2.26 -6.40 -13.43
C VAL A 271 -3.60 -5.96 -14.01
N ASP A 272 -3.66 -5.84 -15.34
CA ASP A 272 -4.92 -5.65 -16.05
C ASP A 272 -5.76 -6.92 -15.92
N PHE A 273 -7.01 -6.77 -15.49
CA PHE A 273 -7.89 -7.91 -15.28
C PHE A 273 -8.20 -8.67 -16.57
N PHE A 274 -8.31 -7.99 -17.72
CA PHE A 274 -8.74 -8.66 -18.96
C PHE A 274 -7.57 -9.37 -19.65
N SER A 275 -6.49 -8.63 -19.91
CA SER A 275 -5.31 -9.17 -20.61
C SER A 275 -4.34 -9.93 -19.70
N GLY A 276 -4.37 -9.71 -18.39
CA GLY A 276 -3.33 -10.20 -17.48
C GLY A 276 -1.99 -9.46 -17.61
N ALA A 277 -1.93 -8.37 -18.37
CA ALA A 277 -0.71 -7.59 -18.53
C ALA A 277 -0.30 -6.92 -17.21
N VAL A 278 0.99 -6.95 -16.89
CA VAL A 278 1.54 -6.24 -15.73
C VAL A 278 1.51 -4.74 -15.99
N LEU A 279 0.80 -4.00 -15.13
CA LEU A 279 0.66 -2.55 -15.19
C LEU A 279 1.64 -1.86 -14.25
N LEU A 280 1.89 -2.47 -13.09
CA LEU A 280 2.85 -2.02 -12.09
C LEU A 280 3.34 -3.24 -11.32
N ASP A 281 4.65 -3.45 -11.21
CA ASP A 281 5.25 -4.45 -10.32
C ASP A 281 6.57 -3.87 -9.83
N SER A 282 6.61 -3.37 -8.59
CA SER A 282 7.77 -2.67 -8.07
C SER A 282 7.89 -2.76 -6.57
N LEU A 283 9.13 -2.85 -6.09
CA LEU A 283 9.45 -2.65 -4.68
C LEU A 283 9.14 -1.21 -4.28
N VAL A 284 8.60 -1.05 -3.09
CA VAL A 284 8.29 0.24 -2.49
C VAL A 284 9.23 0.44 -1.30
N ALA A 285 10.11 1.42 -1.38
CA ALA A 285 10.98 1.80 -0.28
C ALA A 285 10.17 2.59 0.76
N PRO A 286 9.94 2.07 1.97
CA PRO A 286 9.16 2.78 2.98
C PRO A 286 9.87 4.05 3.44
N SER A 287 9.10 5.10 3.74
CA SER A 287 9.63 6.37 4.26
C SER A 287 9.96 6.33 5.77
N VAL A 288 9.79 5.17 6.39
CA VAL A 288 9.99 4.94 7.83
C VAL A 288 11.02 3.84 8.04
N ALA A 289 11.68 3.86 9.20
CA ALA A 289 12.60 2.80 9.57
C ALA A 289 11.87 1.45 9.68
N MET A 290 12.46 0.41 9.09
CA MET A 290 11.90 -0.95 9.08
C MET A 290 12.52 -1.82 10.19
N ALA A 291 11.71 -2.63 10.85
CA ALA A 291 12.17 -3.70 11.73
C ALA A 291 12.49 -4.97 10.93
N HIS A 292 11.57 -5.41 10.06
CA HIS A 292 11.79 -6.53 9.16
C HIS A 292 10.89 -6.47 7.91
N TYR A 293 11.35 -7.07 6.81
CA TYR A 293 10.62 -7.13 5.55
C TYR A 293 9.64 -8.31 5.45
N ASN A 294 9.50 -9.13 6.51
CA ASN A 294 8.68 -10.34 6.48
C ASN A 294 9.08 -11.35 5.40
N THR A 295 10.38 -11.48 5.09
CA THR A 295 10.91 -12.23 3.93
C THR A 295 10.27 -13.61 3.72
N ARG A 296 10.03 -14.37 4.78
CA ARG A 296 9.37 -15.70 4.74
C ARG A 296 7.98 -15.68 4.10
N PHE A 297 7.30 -14.54 4.15
CA PHE A 297 5.98 -14.30 3.58
C PHE A 297 6.07 -13.42 2.35
N SER A 298 6.83 -12.32 2.40
CA SER A 298 6.86 -11.32 1.34
C SER A 298 7.76 -11.63 0.16
N GLY A 299 8.71 -12.55 0.35
CA GLY A 299 9.77 -12.81 -0.62
C GLY A 299 10.78 -11.68 -0.80
N VAL A 300 10.61 -10.54 -0.11
CA VAL A 300 11.48 -9.36 -0.21
C VAL A 300 12.52 -9.39 0.90
N THR A 301 13.80 -9.48 0.53
CA THR A 301 14.91 -9.40 1.49
C THR A 301 15.36 -7.94 1.70
N ALA A 302 16.04 -7.69 2.82
CA ALA A 302 16.71 -6.40 3.06
C ALA A 302 17.77 -6.08 1.98
N ARG A 303 18.36 -7.12 1.37
CA ARG A 303 19.32 -6.98 0.26
C ARG A 303 18.60 -6.49 -1.01
N ASP A 304 17.49 -7.11 -1.38
CA ASP A 304 16.72 -6.73 -2.56
C ASP A 304 16.29 -5.25 -2.48
N MET A 305 15.80 -4.83 -1.31
CA MET A 305 15.41 -3.43 -1.08
C MET A 305 16.60 -2.47 -1.21
N ARG A 306 17.76 -2.77 -0.59
CA ARG A 306 18.96 -1.93 -0.71
C ARG A 306 19.46 -1.85 -2.15
N GLU A 307 19.50 -2.96 -2.87
CA GLU A 307 19.91 -2.99 -4.28
C GLU A 307 18.95 -2.16 -5.14
N ALA A 308 17.63 -2.28 -4.93
CA ALA A 308 16.64 -1.50 -5.66
C ALA A 308 16.67 0.00 -5.34
N MET A 309 16.91 0.38 -4.07
CA MET A 309 17.12 1.77 -3.68
C MET A 309 18.39 2.35 -4.33
N LYS A 310 19.50 1.60 -4.29
CA LYS A 310 20.78 2.00 -4.90
C LYS A 310 20.65 2.16 -6.42
N ALA A 311 19.93 1.25 -7.07
CA ALA A 311 19.65 1.28 -8.51
C ALA A 311 18.55 2.28 -8.91
N ARG A 312 17.86 2.89 -7.93
CA ARG A 312 16.68 3.75 -8.13
C ARG A 312 15.56 3.08 -8.93
N THR A 313 15.38 1.78 -8.74
CA THR A 313 14.31 0.99 -9.36
C THR A 313 13.12 0.79 -8.43
N ALA A 314 13.29 1.02 -7.13
CA ALA A 314 12.20 1.07 -6.16
C ALA A 314 11.42 2.38 -6.26
N ILE A 315 10.11 2.32 -5.96
CA ILE A 315 9.29 3.50 -5.72
C ILE A 315 9.58 4.02 -4.32
N PHE A 316 9.94 5.29 -4.19
CA PHE A 316 10.24 5.90 -2.89
C PHE A 316 8.95 6.38 -2.21
N GLY A 317 8.51 5.63 -1.20
CA GLY A 317 7.36 5.94 -0.36
C GLY A 317 6.03 5.41 -0.88
N ARG A 318 5.17 5.02 0.07
CA ARG A 318 3.78 4.59 -0.17
C ARG A 318 2.99 5.61 -0.97
N ASP A 319 3.12 6.89 -0.66
CA ASP A 319 2.29 7.92 -1.29
C ASP A 319 2.58 8.00 -2.78
N ARG A 320 3.85 7.90 -3.18
CA ARG A 320 4.23 7.82 -4.60
C ARG A 320 3.70 6.54 -5.28
N ALA A 321 3.74 5.40 -4.60
CA ALA A 321 3.15 4.17 -5.11
C ALA A 321 1.62 4.34 -5.35
N ARG A 322 0.92 4.98 -4.41
CA ARG A 322 -0.51 5.30 -4.54
C ARG A 322 -0.78 6.28 -5.69
N GLU A 323 0.06 7.30 -5.89
CA GLU A 323 -0.06 8.22 -7.03
C GLU A 323 0.06 7.49 -8.38
N LEU A 324 1.00 6.54 -8.48
CA LEU A 324 1.15 5.72 -9.68
C LEU A 324 -0.07 4.83 -9.91
N LEU A 325 -0.58 4.19 -8.85
CA LEU A 325 -1.82 3.42 -8.90
C LEU A 325 -3.01 4.29 -9.35
N PHE A 326 -3.12 5.52 -8.85
CA PHE A 326 -4.19 6.45 -9.21
C PHE A 326 -4.15 6.92 -10.66
N ARG A 327 -3.07 6.64 -11.42
CA ARG A 327 -3.04 6.84 -12.87
C ARG A 327 -3.73 5.71 -13.63
N LEU A 328 -3.90 4.54 -13.00
CA LEU A 328 -4.47 3.33 -13.58
C LEU A 328 -5.97 3.16 -13.26
N VAL A 329 -6.43 3.65 -12.09
CA VAL A 329 -7.77 3.35 -11.55
C VAL A 329 -8.63 4.59 -11.35
N GLY A 330 -9.89 4.58 -11.78
CA GLY A 330 -10.90 5.62 -11.48
C GLY A 330 -11.95 5.10 -10.51
N PRO A 331 -12.93 5.92 -10.07
CA PRO A 331 -13.97 5.46 -9.14
C PRO A 331 -14.81 4.29 -9.67
N ASP A 332 -14.91 4.14 -10.99
CA ASP A 332 -15.66 3.04 -11.63
C ASP A 332 -14.80 1.83 -12.02
N THR A 333 -13.48 1.89 -11.84
CA THR A 333 -12.58 0.76 -12.09
C THR A 333 -12.84 -0.32 -11.06
N VAL A 334 -13.13 -1.56 -11.47
CA VAL A 334 -13.26 -2.67 -10.51
C VAL A 334 -11.88 -3.12 -10.04
N VAL A 335 -11.69 -3.24 -8.72
CA VAL A 335 -10.43 -3.65 -8.12
C VAL A 335 -10.59 -5.02 -7.48
N VAL A 336 -9.83 -6.00 -7.98
CA VAL A 336 -9.90 -7.40 -7.56
C VAL A 336 -8.73 -7.72 -6.62
N VAL A 337 -9.04 -8.37 -5.50
CA VAL A 337 -8.09 -8.77 -4.46
C VAL A 337 -8.50 -10.10 -3.82
N HIS A 338 -7.64 -10.65 -2.96
CA HIS A 338 -7.98 -11.78 -2.09
C HIS A 338 -7.60 -11.47 -0.63
N GLY A 339 -8.60 -11.24 0.24
CA GLY A 339 -8.34 -10.85 1.63
C GLY A 339 -7.71 -9.46 1.75
N GLY A 340 -8.12 -8.52 0.89
CA GLY A 340 -7.37 -7.30 0.57
C GLY A 340 -7.38 -6.18 1.62
N SER A 341 -7.97 -6.36 2.81
CA SER A 341 -8.06 -5.28 3.80
C SER A 341 -6.67 -4.80 4.27
N GLY A 342 -5.69 -5.71 4.26
CA GLY A 342 -4.28 -5.39 4.50
C GLY A 342 -3.69 -4.49 3.42
N ASP A 343 -3.91 -4.80 2.14
CA ASP A 343 -3.43 -4.07 0.97
C ASP A 343 -3.96 -2.64 0.95
N PHE A 344 -5.27 -2.47 1.10
CA PHE A 344 -5.91 -1.16 1.12
C PHE A 344 -5.47 -0.33 2.32
N SER A 345 -5.26 -0.98 3.47
CA SER A 345 -4.66 -0.33 4.63
C SER A 345 -3.23 0.11 4.35
N ALA A 346 -2.38 -0.76 3.79
CA ALA A 346 -0.98 -0.47 3.47
C ALA A 346 -0.84 0.67 2.46
N LEU A 347 -1.74 0.77 1.47
CA LEU A 347 -1.80 1.88 0.51
C LEU A 347 -2.44 3.15 1.09
N ARG A 348 -3.13 3.06 2.23
CA ARG A 348 -4.02 4.11 2.77
C ARG A 348 -5.05 4.55 1.73
N TRP A 349 -5.69 3.58 1.10
CA TRP A 349 -6.57 3.79 -0.05
C TRP A 349 -8.02 3.45 0.28
N ILE A 350 -8.94 4.29 -0.20
CA ILE A 350 -10.39 4.05 -0.16
C ILE A 350 -10.87 3.96 -1.61
N HIS A 351 -11.55 2.87 -1.94
CA HIS A 351 -12.04 2.62 -3.29
C HIS A 351 -13.46 2.05 -3.25
N PRO A 352 -14.39 2.53 -4.12
CA PRO A 352 -15.80 2.13 -4.05
C PRO A 352 -16.14 0.82 -4.77
N ARG A 353 -15.33 0.34 -5.72
CA ARG A 353 -15.63 -0.85 -6.55
C ARG A 353 -14.64 -1.97 -6.28
N ILE A 354 -14.79 -2.66 -5.16
CA ILE A 354 -13.89 -3.74 -4.73
C ILE A 354 -14.56 -5.10 -4.86
N VAL A 355 -13.88 -6.05 -5.50
CA VAL A 355 -14.22 -7.48 -5.46
C VAL A 355 -13.11 -8.22 -4.71
N ASP A 356 -13.41 -8.65 -3.51
CA ASP A 356 -12.53 -9.48 -2.70
C ASP A 356 -12.98 -10.95 -2.82
N THR A 357 -12.14 -11.79 -3.40
CA THR A 357 -12.46 -13.20 -3.66
C THR A 357 -12.57 -14.04 -2.38
N TYR A 358 -11.94 -13.63 -1.27
CA TYR A 358 -12.13 -14.28 0.03
C TYR A 358 -13.56 -14.07 0.55
N ILE A 359 -14.08 -12.85 0.40
CA ILE A 359 -15.45 -12.49 0.77
C ILE A 359 -16.44 -13.16 -0.18
N LEU A 360 -16.16 -13.11 -1.49
CA LEU A 360 -17.03 -13.69 -2.52
C LEU A 360 -17.25 -15.18 -2.29
N ASP A 361 -16.19 -15.92 -1.94
CA ASP A 361 -16.32 -17.37 -1.71
C ASP A 361 -17.20 -17.73 -0.50
N ALA A 362 -17.35 -16.79 0.46
CA ALA A 362 -18.29 -16.94 1.57
C ALA A 362 -19.75 -17.13 1.10
N TYR A 363 -20.12 -16.56 -0.05
CA TYR A 363 -21.50 -16.56 -0.53
C TYR A 363 -21.95 -17.92 -1.06
N THR A 364 -21.03 -18.86 -1.34
CA THR A 364 -21.46 -20.22 -1.69
C THR A 364 -22.24 -20.92 -0.58
N GLY A 365 -22.03 -20.52 0.69
CA GLY A 365 -22.53 -21.25 1.85
C GLY A 365 -21.90 -22.65 2.03
N VAL A 366 -21.01 -23.07 1.13
CA VAL A 366 -20.33 -24.35 1.17
C VAL A 366 -19.05 -24.18 1.98
N LYS A 367 -18.91 -24.97 3.05
CA LYS A 367 -17.64 -25.01 3.79
C LYS A 367 -16.56 -25.61 2.90
N VAL A 368 -15.55 -24.82 2.60
CA VAL A 368 -14.36 -25.29 1.90
C VAL A 368 -13.42 -25.97 2.90
N ASN A 369 -13.14 -27.26 2.69
CA ASN A 369 -12.15 -27.99 3.48
C ASN A 369 -10.78 -27.33 3.33
N GLY A 370 -10.10 -27.04 4.44
CA GLY A 370 -8.82 -26.30 4.43
C GLY A 370 -8.98 -24.78 4.50
N GLY A 371 -10.21 -24.26 4.57
CA GLY A 371 -10.48 -22.81 4.67
C GLY A 371 -10.48 -22.12 3.31
N ARG A 372 -10.43 -20.79 3.33
CA ARG A 372 -10.57 -19.95 2.13
C ARG A 372 -9.30 -19.19 1.78
N SER A 373 -8.13 -19.73 2.11
CA SER A 373 -6.86 -19.14 1.66
C SER A 373 -6.77 -19.16 0.14
N LEU A 374 -6.04 -18.21 -0.44
CA LEU A 374 -5.83 -18.12 -1.89
C LEU A 374 -5.35 -19.44 -2.47
N GLN A 375 -4.31 -20.02 -1.86
CA GLN A 375 -3.77 -21.32 -2.22
C GLN A 375 -4.84 -22.42 -2.23
N ASN A 376 -5.66 -22.51 -1.18
CA ASN A 376 -6.67 -23.56 -1.09
C ASN A 376 -7.81 -23.35 -2.10
N LEU A 377 -8.28 -22.11 -2.30
CA LEU A 377 -9.32 -21.82 -3.28
C LEU A 377 -8.84 -22.07 -4.70
N CYS A 378 -7.60 -21.71 -5.03
CA CYS A 378 -7.01 -22.01 -6.32
C CYS A 378 -6.95 -23.52 -6.56
N LYS A 379 -6.52 -24.30 -5.55
CA LYS A 379 -6.50 -25.76 -5.64
C LYS A 379 -7.89 -26.35 -5.86
N VAL A 380 -8.87 -25.92 -5.08
CA VAL A 380 -10.22 -26.51 -5.07
C VAL A 380 -11.08 -26.07 -6.25
N ARG A 381 -11.01 -24.79 -6.65
CA ARG A 381 -11.86 -24.20 -7.69
C ARG A 381 -11.23 -24.26 -9.08
N LEU A 382 -9.92 -24.01 -9.17
CA LEU A 382 -9.21 -23.88 -10.44
C LEU A 382 -8.34 -25.11 -10.76
N GLY A 383 -8.07 -25.97 -9.77
CA GLY A 383 -7.16 -27.10 -9.93
C GLY A 383 -5.68 -26.70 -10.09
N ILE A 384 -5.33 -25.47 -9.70
CA ILE A 384 -3.96 -24.93 -9.81
C ILE A 384 -3.32 -24.81 -8.42
N ALA A 385 -2.01 -25.04 -8.35
CA ALA A 385 -1.23 -24.83 -7.14
C ALA A 385 -0.47 -23.50 -7.24
N VAL A 386 -0.74 -22.59 -6.30
CA VAL A 386 -0.06 -21.30 -6.14
C VAL A 386 0.68 -21.26 -4.79
N GLN A 387 1.62 -20.33 -4.62
CA GLN A 387 2.44 -20.19 -3.42
C GLN A 387 3.21 -21.47 -3.09
N VAL A 388 3.71 -22.16 -4.13
CA VAL A 388 4.40 -23.44 -3.99
C VAL A 388 5.90 -23.21 -3.81
N SER A 389 6.49 -23.80 -2.78
CA SER A 389 7.93 -23.70 -2.52
C SER A 389 8.76 -24.38 -3.62
N GLY A 390 9.38 -23.61 -4.53
CA GLY A 390 10.28 -24.14 -5.56
C GLY A 390 10.66 -23.12 -6.66
N PRO A 391 11.62 -23.44 -7.54
CA PRO A 391 11.95 -22.60 -8.69
C PRO A 391 10.81 -22.61 -9.72
N GLN A 392 9.89 -21.65 -9.61
CA GLN A 392 8.84 -21.44 -10.61
C GLN A 392 9.36 -20.60 -11.78
N THR A 393 9.09 -21.04 -13.01
CA THR A 393 9.24 -20.23 -14.23
C THR A 393 7.94 -19.48 -14.50
N ARG A 394 7.99 -18.15 -14.71
CA ARG A 394 6.80 -17.35 -15.05
C ARG A 394 6.13 -17.90 -16.31
N GLY A 395 4.86 -18.31 -16.21
CA GLY A 395 4.02 -18.63 -17.36
C GLY A 395 3.59 -17.36 -18.10
N GLY A 396 3.63 -17.40 -19.43
CA GLY A 396 3.21 -16.30 -20.29
C GLY A 396 1.70 -16.32 -20.58
N VAL A 397 1.14 -15.16 -20.89
CA VAL A 397 -0.22 -15.05 -21.45
C VAL A 397 -0.14 -15.43 -22.93
N VAL A 398 -0.91 -16.44 -23.35
CA VAL A 398 -1.06 -16.78 -24.77
C VAL A 398 -2.17 -15.92 -25.38
N ALA A 399 -1.80 -14.98 -26.25
CA ALA A 399 -2.74 -14.15 -27.00
C ALA A 399 -3.36 -14.95 -28.15
N ALA A 400 -4.70 -15.09 -28.17
CA ALA A 400 -5.44 -15.44 -29.37
C ALA A 400 -5.65 -14.16 -30.20
N GLY A 401 -5.16 -14.15 -31.44
CA GLY A 401 -5.12 -12.96 -32.28
C GLY A 401 -6.50 -12.47 -32.76
N ALA A 402 -6.71 -11.15 -32.70
CA ALA A 402 -7.20 -10.31 -33.81
C ALA A 402 -7.45 -8.87 -33.28
N GLY A 403 -6.79 -7.88 -33.87
CA GLY A 403 -7.10 -6.45 -33.64
C GLY A 403 -5.89 -5.57 -33.40
N ARG A 404 -5.48 -4.84 -34.43
CA ARG A 404 -4.28 -3.98 -34.48
C ARG A 404 -4.39 -2.79 -33.51
N VAL A 405 -3.82 -2.92 -32.32
CA VAL A 405 -3.46 -1.77 -31.46
C VAL A 405 -1.98 -1.48 -31.67
N GLN A 406 -1.66 -0.21 -31.94
CA GLN A 406 -0.30 0.23 -32.24
C GLN A 406 0.65 -0.11 -31.09
N SER A 407 1.70 -0.84 -31.45
CA SER A 407 2.73 -1.38 -30.60
C SER A 407 3.54 -0.29 -29.88
N GLN A 408 3.39 -0.19 -28.56
CA GLN A 408 4.54 0.04 -27.71
C GLN A 408 5.14 -1.34 -27.38
N ALA A 409 6.44 -1.48 -27.60
CA ALA A 409 7.18 -2.73 -27.49
C ALA A 409 6.86 -3.44 -26.16
N HIS A 410 6.31 -4.65 -26.24
CA HIS A 410 6.24 -5.58 -25.12
C HIS A 410 7.67 -5.87 -24.68
N GLN A 411 8.13 -5.19 -23.63
CA GLN A 411 9.32 -5.59 -22.91
C GLN A 411 8.95 -6.85 -22.12
N THR A 412 9.54 -7.98 -22.51
CA THR A 412 9.57 -9.18 -21.67
C THR A 412 10.35 -8.82 -20.41
N HIS A 413 9.64 -8.43 -19.35
CA HIS A 413 10.23 -8.12 -18.06
C HIS A 413 10.69 -9.42 -17.38
N THR A 414 11.95 -9.80 -17.64
CA THR A 414 12.67 -10.81 -16.87
C THR A 414 13.20 -10.15 -15.60
N HIS A 415 12.42 -10.19 -14.52
CA HIS A 415 12.87 -9.72 -13.21
C HIS A 415 13.55 -10.86 -12.43
N PRO A 416 14.73 -10.62 -11.84
CA PRO A 416 15.42 -11.63 -11.03
C PRO A 416 14.61 -11.88 -9.75
N LYS A 417 14.22 -13.14 -9.50
CA LYS A 417 13.71 -13.57 -8.20
C LYS A 417 14.83 -13.44 -7.16
N GLY A 418 14.54 -12.81 -6.02
CA GLY A 418 15.27 -13.09 -4.79
C GLY A 418 15.14 -14.58 -4.48
N LYS A 419 16.21 -15.22 -4.00
CA LYS A 419 16.26 -16.67 -3.68
C LYS A 419 15.41 -17.05 -2.44
N GLY A 420 14.29 -16.36 -2.19
CA GLY A 420 13.46 -16.52 -1.00
C GLY A 420 12.26 -17.43 -1.23
N THR A 421 11.80 -18.08 -0.15
CA THR A 421 10.62 -18.96 -0.09
C THR A 421 9.30 -18.20 0.17
N GLY A 422 9.28 -16.88 -0.05
CA GLY A 422 8.09 -16.06 0.18
C GLY A 422 7.12 -16.09 -1.00
N HIS A 423 5.95 -15.49 -0.81
CA HIS A 423 4.92 -15.36 -1.82
C HIS A 423 5.39 -14.44 -2.97
N ASP A 424 4.77 -14.64 -4.14
CA ASP A 424 4.99 -13.80 -5.32
C ASP A 424 3.71 -13.02 -5.57
N SER A 425 3.68 -11.75 -5.14
CA SER A 425 2.54 -10.85 -5.39
C SER A 425 1.99 -10.84 -6.84
N TYR A 426 2.80 -11.14 -7.85
CA TYR A 426 2.28 -11.31 -9.22
C TYR A 426 1.44 -12.58 -9.37
N GLU A 427 1.92 -13.72 -8.84
CA GLU A 427 1.16 -14.97 -8.84
C GLU A 427 -0.14 -14.78 -8.05
N ASP A 428 -0.08 -14.08 -6.91
CA ASP A 428 -1.24 -13.87 -6.05
C ASP A 428 -2.30 -12.94 -6.69
N ALA A 429 -1.88 -11.85 -7.33
CA ALA A 429 -2.78 -10.98 -8.09
C ALA A 429 -3.43 -11.70 -9.27
N MET A 430 -2.66 -12.51 -10.02
CA MET A 430 -3.19 -13.32 -11.12
C MET A 430 -4.13 -14.42 -10.63
N ALA A 431 -3.81 -15.06 -9.51
CA ALA A 431 -4.66 -16.07 -8.89
C ALA A 431 -6.00 -15.50 -8.42
N ALA A 432 -6.01 -14.32 -7.78
CA ALA A 432 -7.22 -13.61 -7.40
C ALA A 432 -8.07 -13.24 -8.63
N ARG A 433 -7.43 -12.79 -9.71
CA ARG A 433 -8.08 -12.55 -11.01
C ARG A 433 -8.77 -13.81 -11.55
N GLU A 434 -8.07 -14.94 -11.62
CA GLU A 434 -8.64 -16.20 -12.13
C GLU A 434 -9.78 -16.73 -11.26
N LEU A 435 -9.68 -16.58 -9.93
CA LEU A 435 -10.78 -16.92 -9.03
C LEU A 435 -12.03 -16.11 -9.35
N LEU A 436 -11.91 -14.79 -9.56
CA LEU A 436 -13.07 -13.99 -9.96
C LEU A 436 -13.59 -14.40 -11.34
N ALA A 437 -12.72 -14.72 -12.29
CA ALA A 437 -13.12 -15.18 -13.62
C ALA A 437 -13.94 -16.48 -13.54
N TYR A 438 -13.48 -17.44 -12.73
CA TYR A 438 -14.21 -18.66 -12.40
C TYR A 438 -15.57 -18.35 -11.78
N TRP A 439 -15.62 -17.44 -10.81
CA TRP A 439 -16.88 -17.04 -10.18
C TRP A 439 -17.86 -16.44 -11.19
N ALA A 440 -17.41 -15.52 -12.02
CA ALA A 440 -18.24 -14.86 -13.03
C ALA A 440 -18.80 -15.85 -14.07
N SER A 441 -18.11 -16.97 -14.36
CA SER A 441 -18.63 -18.00 -15.27
C SER A 441 -19.62 -18.97 -14.63
N HIS A 442 -19.74 -18.99 -13.30
CA HIS A 442 -20.61 -19.91 -12.56
C HIS A 442 -21.84 -19.23 -11.93
N ILE A 443 -21.96 -17.91 -12.09
CA ILE A 443 -23.16 -17.16 -11.71
C ILE A 443 -24.16 -17.25 -12.86
N PRO A 444 -25.39 -17.77 -12.63
CA PRO A 444 -26.45 -17.79 -13.63
C PRO A 444 -26.69 -16.38 -14.18
N ASP A 445 -27.01 -16.27 -15.47
CA ASP A 445 -27.26 -14.98 -16.12
C ASP A 445 -28.68 -14.42 -15.83
N ASP A 446 -29.44 -15.09 -14.98
CA ASP A 446 -30.88 -14.85 -14.70
C ASP A 446 -31.15 -14.00 -13.44
#